data_AF-A0A7W9GI95-F1
#
_entry.id   AF-A0A7W9GI95-F1
#
_cell.length_a   1.000
_cell.length_b   1.000
_cell.length_c   1.000
_cell.angle_alpha   90.00
_cell.angle_beta   90.00
_cell.angle_gamma   90.00
#
_symmetry.space_group_name_H-M   'P 1'
#
loop_
_entity.id
_entity.type
_entity.pdbx_description
1 polymer ?
#
loop_
_entity_poly.entity_id
_entity_poly.type
_entity_poly.pdbx_seq_one_letter_code
_entity_poly.pdbx_strand_id
1 'polypeptide(L)'
;MRSVETAGGRARVELLLTSGWCPFAARVITEVRDRIQEQPGVREAEVEVVWDEAWTVDRLSPRAARLLRFLPAPAQVPDKEDYIRRELR
;
A
#
# COMPACT_ATOMS: atom_id res chain seq x y z
N MET A 1 -4.29 2.16 4.21
CA MET A 1 -5.50 2.71 3.57
C MET A 1 -6.50 3.04 4.66
N ARG A 2 -7.20 4.17 4.54
CA ARG A 2 -8.17 4.66 5.51
C ARG A 2 -9.60 4.28 5.09
N SER A 3 -9.97 4.59 3.85
CA SER A 3 -11.31 4.35 3.30
C SER A 3 -11.25 4.07 1.79
N VAL A 4 -12.29 3.40 1.27
CA VAL A 4 -12.60 3.32 -0.17
C VAL A 4 -14.09 3.56 -0.33
N GLU A 5 -14.43 4.41 -1.29
CA GLU A 5 -15.81 4.61 -1.73
C GLU A 5 -15.90 4.42 -3.24
N THR A 6 -16.93 3.71 -3.70
CA THR A 6 -17.18 3.48 -5.13
C THR A 6 -18.61 3.84 -5.47
N ALA A 7 -18.81 4.75 -6.43
CA ALA A 7 -20.14 5.14 -6.87
C ALA A 7 -20.15 5.50 -8.36
N GLY A 8 -21.02 4.83 -9.13
CA GLY A 8 -21.25 5.15 -10.55
C GLY A 8 -19.99 5.09 -11.43
N GLY A 9 -19.05 4.19 -11.14
CA GLY A 9 -17.78 4.08 -11.86
C GLY A 9 -16.73 5.13 -11.45
N ARG A 10 -16.91 5.80 -10.32
CA ARG A 10 -15.87 6.60 -9.66
C ARG A 10 -15.39 5.89 -8.40
N ALA A 11 -14.09 5.91 -8.16
CA ALA A 11 -13.47 5.40 -6.94
C ALA A 11 -12.73 6.52 -6.21
N ARG A 12 -13.03 6.73 -4.92
CA ARG A 12 -12.30 7.63 -4.03
C ARG A 12 -11.56 6.80 -2.98
N VAL A 13 -10.27 7.06 -2.81
CA VAL A 13 -9.42 6.35 -1.84
C VAL A 13 -8.65 7.33 -0.99
N GLU A 14 -8.77 7.17 0.32
CA GLU A 14 -7.94 7.88 1.29
C GLU A 14 -6.80 6.99 1.77
N LEU A 15 -5.58 7.49 1.65
CA LEU A 15 -4.36 6.86 2.09
C LEU A 15 -3.88 7.47 3.41
N LEU A 16 -3.40 6.58 4.28
CA LEU A 16 -2.60 6.93 5.44
C LEU A 16 -1.18 6.41 5.19
N LEU A 17 -0.22 7.32 5.16
CA LEU A 17 1.18 6.97 4.94
C LEU A 17 1.83 6.55 6.25
N THR A 18 2.79 5.62 6.17
CA THR A 18 3.59 5.16 7.32
C THR A 18 4.49 6.26 7.89
N SER A 19 4.82 7.27 7.08
CA SER A 19 5.58 8.46 7.47
C SER A 19 5.21 9.65 6.58
N GLY A 20 5.24 10.86 7.14
CA GLY A 20 4.81 12.07 6.43
C GLY A 20 5.81 12.63 5.42
N TRP A 21 7.11 12.36 5.58
CA TRP A 21 8.18 12.90 4.72
C TRP A 21 8.76 11.85 3.77
N CYS A 22 7.94 10.89 3.33
CA CYS A 22 8.40 9.85 2.43
C CYS A 22 8.64 10.40 1.01
N PRO A 23 9.87 10.33 0.45
CA PRO A 23 10.16 10.82 -0.91
C PRO A 23 9.38 10.05 -1.98
N PHE A 24 8.85 8.87 -1.64
CA PHE A 24 8.06 8.03 -2.54
C PHE A 24 6.56 8.34 -2.51
N ALA A 25 6.08 9.25 -1.66
CA ALA A 25 4.65 9.51 -1.48
C ALA A 25 3.92 9.83 -2.80
N ALA A 26 4.46 10.77 -3.58
CA ALA A 26 3.88 11.16 -4.87
C ALA A 26 3.79 10.00 -5.88
N ARG A 27 4.82 9.13 -5.88
CA ARG A 27 4.84 7.92 -6.71
C ARG A 27 3.79 6.92 -6.27
N VAL A 28 3.69 6.63 -4.97
CA VAL A 28 2.70 5.69 -4.42
C VAL A 28 1.27 6.16 -4.74
N ILE A 29 0.96 7.44 -4.56
CA ILE A 29 -0.35 8.00 -4.88
C ILE A 29 -0.68 7.80 -6.36
N THR A 30 0.29 8.07 -7.24
CA THR A 30 0.14 7.90 -8.69
C THR A 30 -0.07 6.46 -9.08
N GLU A 31 0.79 5.54 -8.62
CA GLU A 31 0.68 4.12 -8.94
C GLU A 31 -0.64 3.53 -8.43
N VAL A 32 -1.10 3.91 -7.24
CA VAL A 32 -2.40 3.45 -6.71
C VAL A 32 -3.54 3.95 -7.58
N ARG A 33 -3.56 5.24 -7.94
CA ARG A 33 -4.60 5.83 -8.80
C ARG A 33 -4.65 5.14 -10.15
N ASP A 34 -3.51 5.02 -10.82
CA ASP A 34 -3.42 4.45 -12.17
C ASP A 34 -3.90 2.99 -12.16
N ARG A 35 -3.51 2.21 -11.13
CA ARG A 35 -3.95 0.82 -10.98
C ARG A 35 -5.45 0.66 -10.72
N ILE A 36 -6.06 1.60 -9.99
CA ILE A 36 -7.51 1.63 -9.77
C ILE A 36 -8.22 1.99 -11.07
N GLN A 37 -7.68 2.94 -11.83
CA GLN A 37 -8.26 3.39 -13.10
C GLN A 37 -8.23 2.29 -14.19
N GLU A 38 -7.28 1.37 -14.13
CA GLU A 38 -7.23 0.18 -14.99
C GLU A 38 -8.33 -0.87 -14.67
N GLN A 39 -9.03 -0.75 -13.53
CA GLN A 39 -10.02 -1.76 -13.14
C GLN A 39 -11.30 -1.67 -14.01
N PRO A 40 -11.88 -2.80 -14.43
CA PRO A 40 -13.12 -2.81 -15.19
C PRO A 40 -14.25 -2.05 -14.48
N GLY A 41 -14.89 -1.13 -15.20
CA GLY A 41 -16.01 -0.33 -14.68
C GLY A 41 -15.60 0.94 -13.94
N VAL A 42 -14.30 1.18 -13.71
CA VAL A 42 -13.79 2.45 -13.20
C VAL A 42 -13.56 3.42 -14.37
N ARG A 43 -14.20 4.58 -14.31
CA ARG A 43 -14.03 5.69 -15.27
C ARG A 43 -13.12 6.77 -14.72
N GLU A 44 -13.09 6.95 -13.40
CA GLU A 44 -12.32 7.97 -12.71
C GLU A 44 -11.89 7.44 -11.33
N ALA A 45 -10.64 7.73 -10.96
CA ALA A 45 -10.06 7.36 -9.68
C ALA A 45 -9.43 8.60 -9.03
N GLU A 46 -9.80 8.86 -7.78
CA GLU A 46 -9.25 9.91 -6.93
C GLU A 46 -8.54 9.26 -5.74
N VAL A 47 -7.28 9.64 -5.52
CA VAL A 47 -6.46 9.11 -4.44
C VAL A 47 -5.80 10.26 -3.73
N GLU A 48 -6.04 10.37 -2.43
CA GLU A 48 -5.50 11.43 -1.58
C GLU A 48 -4.85 10.87 -0.32
N VAL A 49 -4.00 11.68 0.31
CA VAL A 49 -3.42 11.36 1.61
C VAL A 49 -4.11 12.20 2.67
N VAL A 50 -4.59 11.54 3.72
CA VAL A 50 -5.17 12.21 4.89
C VAL A 50 -4.15 12.29 6.02
N TRP A 51 -4.24 13.34 6.82
CA TRP A 51 -3.25 13.70 7.85
C TRP A 51 -3.88 13.89 9.25
N ASP A 52 -5.16 13.58 9.38
CA ASP A 52 -5.94 13.65 10.61
C ASP A 52 -5.62 12.50 11.59
N GLU A 53 -4.94 11.47 11.11
CA GLU A 53 -4.55 10.31 11.89
C GLU A 53 -3.11 9.85 11.57
N ALA A 54 -2.37 9.42 12.59
CA ALA A 54 -1.08 8.77 12.40
C ALA A 54 -1.25 7.28 12.06
N TRP A 55 -0.49 6.78 11.09
CA TRP A 55 -0.43 5.34 10.82
C TRP A 55 0.33 4.60 11.93
N THR A 56 -0.19 3.46 12.39
CA THR A 56 0.46 2.60 13.38
C THR A 56 0.63 1.17 12.86
N VAL A 57 1.56 0.43 13.48
CA VAL A 57 1.84 -0.98 13.15
C VAL A 57 0.65 -1.92 13.40
N ASP A 58 -0.34 -1.50 14.20
CA ASP A 58 -1.56 -2.27 14.46
C ASP A 58 -2.44 -2.43 13.20
N ARG A 59 -2.19 -1.58 12.18
CA ARG A 59 -2.85 -1.66 10.87
C ARG A 59 -2.26 -2.74 9.96
N LEU A 60 -1.17 -3.40 10.36
CA LEU A 60 -0.60 -4.50 9.59
C LEU A 60 -1.54 -5.70 9.61
N SER A 61 -1.72 -6.33 8.45
CA SER A 61 -2.40 -7.62 8.40
C SER A 61 -1.61 -8.68 9.19
N PRO A 62 -2.25 -9.76 9.69
CA PRO A 62 -1.54 -10.82 10.41
C PRO A 62 -0.35 -11.39 9.63
N ARG A 63 -0.49 -11.49 8.29
CA ARG A 63 0.60 -11.91 7.41
C ARG A 63 1.73 -10.87 7.40
N ALA A 64 1.43 -9.59 7.15
CA ALA A 64 2.45 -8.54 7.13
C ALA A 64 3.19 -8.42 8.47
N ALA A 65 2.48 -8.53 9.60
CA ALA A 65 3.07 -8.48 10.94
C ALA A 65 4.04 -9.64 11.20
N ARG A 66 3.73 -10.87 10.74
CA ARG A 66 4.66 -12.01 10.86
C ARG A 66 5.93 -11.80 10.04
N LEU A 67 5.76 -11.30 8.81
CA LEU A 67 6.86 -11.13 7.87
C LEU A 67 7.79 -10.01 8.32
N LEU A 68 7.23 -8.81 8.55
CA LEU A 68 7.99 -7.60 8.86
C LEU A 68 8.63 -7.62 10.26
N ARG A 69 8.15 -8.45 11.19
CA ARG A 69 8.75 -8.61 12.52
C ARG A 69 10.11 -9.31 12.48
N PHE A 70 10.33 -10.18 11.49
CA PHE A 70 11.52 -11.04 11.43
C PHE A 70 12.18 -11.07 10.04
N LEU A 71 11.99 -10.02 9.22
CA LEU A 71 12.69 -9.98 7.94
C LEU A 71 14.20 -9.98 8.18
N PRO A 72 14.97 -10.89 7.55
CA PRO A 72 16.41 -10.81 7.54
C PRO A 72 16.85 -9.49 6.89
N ALA A 73 18.03 -9.00 7.24
CA ALA A 73 18.55 -7.79 6.62
C ALA A 73 18.60 -7.97 5.09
N PRO A 74 18.35 -6.93 4.27
CA PRO A 74 18.35 -7.07 2.81
C PRO A 74 19.65 -7.70 2.26
N ALA A 75 20.78 -7.44 2.91
CA ALA A 75 22.08 -8.04 2.57
C ALA A 75 22.17 -9.56 2.81
N GLN A 76 21.29 -10.13 3.63
CA GLN A 76 21.20 -11.55 3.94
C GLN A 76 20.22 -12.30 3.02
N VAL A 77 19.57 -11.59 2.09
CA VAL A 77 18.63 -12.15 1.11
C VAL A 77 19.25 -12.07 -0.29
N PRO A 78 20.03 -13.09 -0.70
CA PRO A 78 20.75 -13.07 -1.98
C PRO A 78 19.81 -13.11 -3.19
N ASP A 79 18.64 -13.74 -3.06
CA ASP A 79 17.56 -13.71 -4.04
C ASP A 79 16.24 -13.35 -3.35
N LYS A 80 15.77 -12.13 -3.60
CA LYS A 80 14.53 -11.61 -3.03
C LYS A 80 13.30 -12.35 -3.57
N GLU A 81 13.28 -12.71 -4.85
CA GLU A 81 12.11 -13.32 -5.48
C GLU A 81 11.92 -14.77 -5.01
N ASP A 82 13.02 -15.52 -4.85
CA ASP A 82 12.98 -16.86 -4.25
C ASP A 82 12.51 -16.82 -2.78
N TYR A 83 13.07 -15.90 -1.99
CA TYR A 83 12.65 -15.70 -0.60
C TYR A 83 11.15 -15.38 -0.50
N ILE A 84 10.66 -14.47 -1.35
CA ILE A 84 9.23 -14.13 -1.41
C ILE A 84 8.39 -15.37 -1.71
N ARG A 85 8.79 -16.16 -2.71
CA ARG A 85 8.03 -17.35 -3.16
C ARG A 85 7.95 -18.43 -2.09
N ARG A 86 9.04 -18.64 -1.34
CA ARG A 86 9.16 -19.70 -0.34
C ARG A 86 8.53 -19.34 1.00
N GLU A 87 8.78 -18.12 1.47
CA GLU A 87 8.48 -17.73 2.86
C GLU A 87 7.23 -16.85 2.99
N LEU A 88 6.75 -16.24 1.89
CA LEU A 88 5.66 -15.26 1.95
C LEU A 88 4.36 -15.71 1.24
N ARG A 89 4.00 -17.01 1.16
CA ARG A 89 2.67 -17.42 0.65
C ARG A 89 1.53 -17.14 1.64
#